data_AF-D5U1J0-F1
#
_entry.id   AF-D5U1J0-F1
#
_cell.length_a   1.000
_cell.length_b   1.000
_cell.length_c   1.000
_cell.angle_alpha   90.00
_cell.angle_beta   90.00
_cell.angle_gamma   90.00
#
_symmetry.space_group_name_H-M   'P 1'
#
loop_
_entity.id
_entity.type
_entity.pdbx_description
1 polymer ?
#
loop_
_entity_poly.entity_id
_entity_poly.type
_entity_poly.pdbx_seq_one_letter_code
_entity_poly.pdbx_strand_id
1 'polypeptide(L)'
;MKIVPILMLTTLIASLVTPVALTADETPVENENIVRDVNVGGEAYGLYKTAIDFTEALDLAYTMKNLTYSLLQWEIENNVQVANVSLTRGDFFLGKAIELGENNTQRAIVFAIVAAIHYSHAPAFANPVLAKIIPQTLDENGTLTNATVEAVLNKADELKGLLEEAIVQVEEWNLTVPQLVYWHIERGDNLTAMAEELLETNLTESFWHAVGGYRAYIRGFAVLVKSVFAQKIRLAASDYEGLSNRLIVPRGLKLQLLIASEKLPAEIRERIRGKIEAGEIRNFKELAQYVRNEATQLREKYRAMQIDAVAKILVDYIIKLELRHPVLIREWRIQQNVTELYQYCRQLVENVSKETGSTGLQLLYLSLYKFQLELRKVIQVEMDIKSIFDSELVRVRMGQ
;
A
#
# COMPACT_ATOMS: atom_id res chain seq x y z
N MET A 1 47.25 -0.78 28.26
CA MET A 1 46.51 0.27 28.99
C MET A 1 45.19 0.53 28.27
N LYS A 2 44.09 0.36 29.02
CA LYS A 2 42.68 0.77 28.82
C LYS A 2 42.02 0.72 27.43
N ILE A 3 40.94 -0.04 27.41
CA ILE A 3 39.94 -0.37 26.38
C ILE A 3 38.70 0.52 26.60
N VAL A 4 38.09 1.00 25.49
CA VAL A 4 36.67 1.44 25.27
C VAL A 4 36.23 2.76 25.95
N PRO A 5 35.24 3.53 25.43
CA PRO A 5 34.24 3.29 24.35
C PRO A 5 34.19 4.39 23.24
N ILE A 6 33.68 4.19 22.02
CA ILE A 6 32.28 3.85 21.61
C ILE A 6 31.23 4.70 22.38
N LEU A 7 31.28 6.02 22.27
CA LEU A 7 30.25 6.88 22.89
C LEU A 7 30.02 8.24 22.20
N MET A 8 30.28 8.35 20.89
CA MET A 8 30.05 9.59 20.13
C MET A 8 29.21 9.34 18.87
N LEU A 9 28.23 8.43 18.93
CA LEU A 9 27.24 8.25 17.85
C LEU A 9 25.79 8.36 18.32
N THR A 10 25.59 8.79 19.56
CA THR A 10 24.27 9.00 20.13
C THR A 10 24.27 10.32 20.87
N THR A 11 23.97 11.41 20.16
CA THR A 11 22.95 12.39 20.57
C THR A 11 22.89 13.58 19.62
N LEU A 12 21.67 13.77 19.11
CA LEU A 12 20.99 15.02 18.79
C LEU A 12 21.62 15.92 17.71
N ILE A 13 20.97 16.10 16.55
CA ILE A 13 19.68 16.78 16.33
C ILE A 13 19.72 18.24 16.76
N ALA A 14 19.21 19.08 15.87
CA ALA A 14 19.05 20.52 15.92
C ALA A 14 20.30 21.25 15.39
N SER A 15 20.28 21.85 14.21
CA SER A 15 19.24 22.70 13.64
C SER A 15 19.49 22.79 12.13
N LEU A 16 18.49 22.53 11.27
CA LEU A 16 17.46 23.50 10.88
C LEU A 16 18.07 24.83 10.40
N VAL A 17 18.13 25.02 9.08
CA VAL A 17 17.33 25.98 8.30
C VAL A 17 18.07 26.32 6.99
N THR A 18 17.44 25.92 5.88
CA THR A 18 17.59 26.32 4.46
C THR A 18 17.54 27.86 4.25
N PRO A 19 17.77 28.52 3.08
CA PRO A 19 17.46 28.05 1.71
C PRO A 19 18.29 28.66 0.52
N VAL A 20 17.85 28.35 -0.71
CA VAL A 20 18.01 29.08 -2.03
C VAL A 20 19.41 28.98 -2.69
N ALA A 21 19.61 28.76 -4.00
CA ALA A 21 18.79 28.72 -5.22
C ALA A 21 19.44 27.73 -6.21
N LEU A 22 18.65 26.92 -6.91
CA LEU A 22 18.39 27.02 -8.35
C LEU A 22 19.62 27.28 -9.23
N THR A 23 20.03 26.26 -9.99
CA THR A 23 20.09 26.29 -11.46
C THR A 23 20.53 24.91 -11.95
N ALA A 24 19.57 24.12 -12.41
CA ALA A 24 19.82 23.13 -13.43
C ALA A 24 18.52 23.04 -14.23
N ASP A 25 18.62 23.43 -15.49
CA ASP A 25 17.65 23.17 -16.54
C ASP A 25 17.26 21.69 -16.49
N GLU A 26 16.12 21.39 -15.88
CA GLU A 26 15.34 20.23 -16.26
C GLU A 26 14.28 20.76 -17.21
N THR A 27 14.57 20.59 -18.51
CA THR A 27 13.54 20.58 -19.54
C THR A 27 12.32 19.85 -19.01
N PRO A 28 11.11 20.43 -19.06
CA PRO A 28 9.93 19.76 -18.56
C PRO A 28 9.83 18.45 -19.33
N VAL A 29 9.88 17.33 -18.62
CA VAL A 29 9.41 16.06 -19.17
C VAL A 29 7.96 16.31 -19.49
N GLU A 30 7.66 16.52 -20.78
CA GLU A 30 6.30 16.55 -21.29
C GLU A 30 5.66 15.23 -20.88
N ASN A 31 4.88 15.28 -19.82
CA ASN A 31 4.04 14.18 -19.41
C ASN A 31 2.89 14.18 -20.43
N GLU A 32 3.02 13.39 -21.50
CA GLU A 32 2.11 13.31 -22.66
C GLU A 32 0.61 13.11 -22.30
N ASN A 33 0.30 12.92 -21.03
CA ASN A 33 -1.03 12.68 -20.49
C ASN A 33 -1.69 13.89 -19.79
N ILE A 34 -1.01 15.04 -19.64
CA ILE A 34 -1.59 16.24 -19.01
C ILE A 34 -2.09 17.20 -20.11
N VAL A 35 -3.41 17.35 -20.23
CA VAL A 35 -4.02 18.13 -21.34
C VAL A 35 -4.21 19.60 -20.98
N ARG A 36 -4.36 19.93 -19.69
CA ARG A 36 -4.51 21.31 -19.22
C ARG A 36 -4.35 21.42 -17.72
N ASP A 37 -3.71 22.50 -17.27
CA ASP A 37 -3.80 22.98 -15.90
C ASP A 37 -5.08 23.79 -15.73
N VAL A 38 -5.91 23.41 -14.75
CA VAL A 38 -7.08 24.19 -14.36
C VAL A 38 -6.84 24.74 -12.96
N ASN A 39 -6.85 26.07 -12.85
CA ASN A 39 -6.79 26.76 -11.56
C ASN A 39 -8.19 26.87 -10.97
N VAL A 40 -8.44 26.20 -9.84
CA VAL A 40 -9.64 26.36 -9.02
C VAL A 40 -9.21 26.78 -7.64
N GLY A 41 -9.61 27.97 -7.20
CA GLY A 41 -9.30 28.46 -5.85
C GLY A 41 -7.82 28.80 -5.58
N GLY A 42 -7.02 29.03 -6.62
CA GLY A 42 -5.59 29.39 -6.48
C GLY A 42 -4.64 28.20 -6.46
N GLU A 43 -5.16 26.98 -6.54
CA GLU A 43 -4.36 25.76 -6.73
C GLU A 43 -4.51 25.23 -8.16
N ALA A 44 -3.39 24.82 -8.75
CA ALA A 44 -3.32 24.22 -10.08
C ALA A 44 -3.56 22.71 -9.97
N TYR A 45 -4.62 22.23 -10.62
CA TYR A 45 -4.92 20.80 -10.72
C TYR A 45 -4.59 20.33 -12.14
N GLY A 46 -3.70 19.33 -12.25
CA GLY A 46 -3.42 18.65 -13.51
C GLY A 46 -4.57 17.71 -13.88
N LEU A 47 -5.26 17.98 -14.99
CA LEU A 47 -6.22 17.03 -15.57
C LEU A 47 -5.44 15.97 -16.35
N TYR A 48 -5.34 14.78 -15.76
CA TYR A 48 -4.93 13.58 -16.49
C TYR A 48 -5.96 13.30 -17.58
N LYS A 49 -5.51 13.05 -18.80
CA LYS A 49 -6.33 12.48 -19.88
C LYS A 49 -6.80 11.11 -19.43
N THR A 50 -7.94 11.02 -18.74
CA THR A 50 -8.68 9.78 -18.70
C THR A 50 -8.99 9.44 -20.14
N ALA A 51 -8.48 8.31 -20.62
CA ALA A 51 -8.73 7.77 -21.95
C ALA A 51 -10.19 7.31 -22.14
N ILE A 52 -11.13 7.91 -21.39
CA ILE A 52 -12.55 7.64 -21.48
C ILE A 52 -13.10 8.44 -22.65
N ASP A 53 -13.63 7.75 -23.64
CA ASP A 53 -14.29 8.43 -24.76
C ASP A 53 -15.69 8.92 -24.33
N PHE A 54 -16.34 9.69 -25.21
CA PHE A 54 -17.69 10.21 -24.93
C PHE A 54 -18.72 9.11 -24.73
N THR A 55 -18.62 8.00 -25.46
CA THR A 55 -19.53 6.87 -25.36
C THR A 55 -19.41 6.20 -23.99
N GLU A 56 -18.19 5.96 -23.54
CA GLU A 56 -17.90 5.38 -22.23
C GLU A 56 -18.31 6.31 -21.09
N ALA A 57 -18.08 7.63 -21.22
CA ALA A 57 -18.51 8.61 -20.24
C ALA A 57 -20.03 8.71 -20.14
N LEU A 58 -20.72 8.64 -21.29
CA LEU A 58 -22.18 8.65 -21.36
C LEU A 58 -22.78 7.36 -20.79
N ASP A 59 -22.21 6.20 -21.11
CA ASP A 59 -22.58 4.90 -20.53
C ASP A 59 -22.40 4.87 -19.00
N LEU A 60 -21.30 5.43 -18.49
CA LEU A 60 -21.09 5.61 -17.05
C LEU A 60 -22.23 6.44 -16.43
N ALA A 61 -22.59 7.57 -17.03
CA ALA A 61 -23.63 8.45 -16.52
C ALA A 61 -25.00 7.75 -16.48
N TYR A 62 -25.37 7.04 -17.56
CA TYR A 62 -26.60 6.25 -17.59
C TYR A 62 -26.59 5.08 -16.61
N THR A 63 -25.47 4.38 -16.48
CA THR A 63 -25.33 3.28 -15.53
C THR A 63 -25.53 3.80 -14.10
N MET A 64 -24.84 4.87 -13.73
CA MET A 64 -24.98 5.45 -12.39
C MET A 64 -26.39 5.97 -12.13
N LYS A 65 -27.01 6.62 -13.14
CA LYS A 65 -28.40 7.04 -13.06
C LYS A 65 -29.30 5.86 -12.77
N ASN A 66 -29.25 4.81 -13.60
CA ASN A 66 -30.16 3.66 -13.49
C ASN A 66 -29.95 2.90 -12.18
N LEU A 67 -28.71 2.80 -11.70
CA LEU A 67 -28.37 2.11 -10.46
C LEU A 67 -28.93 2.83 -9.23
N THR A 68 -28.86 4.16 -9.22
CA THR A 68 -29.23 4.95 -8.04
C THR A 68 -30.59 5.62 -8.14
N TYR A 69 -31.30 5.47 -9.27
CA TYR A 69 -32.57 6.14 -9.51
C TYR A 69 -33.63 5.76 -8.47
N SER A 70 -33.84 4.47 -8.22
CA SER A 70 -34.83 4.01 -7.23
C SER A 70 -34.52 4.53 -5.83
N LEU A 71 -33.24 4.54 -5.44
CA LEU A 71 -32.81 5.10 -4.15
C LEU A 71 -33.05 6.61 -4.08
N LEU A 72 -32.73 7.36 -5.13
CA LEU A 72 -32.99 8.80 -5.19
C LEU A 72 -34.49 9.11 -5.14
N GLN A 73 -35.33 8.35 -5.84
CA GLN A 73 -36.78 8.51 -5.77
C GLN A 73 -37.30 8.24 -4.36
N TRP A 74 -36.87 7.14 -3.75
CA TRP A 74 -37.21 6.82 -2.37
C TRP A 74 -36.80 7.93 -1.40
N GLU A 75 -35.61 8.52 -1.54
CA GLU A 75 -35.17 9.66 -0.72
C GLU A 75 -36.03 10.91 -0.93
N ILE A 76 -36.44 11.17 -2.17
CA ILE A 76 -37.32 12.30 -2.52
C ILE A 76 -38.71 12.11 -1.91
N GLU A 77 -39.26 10.91 -2.01
CA GLU A 77 -40.54 10.52 -1.39
C GLU A 77 -40.49 10.67 0.14
N ASN A 78 -39.33 10.40 0.75
CA ASN A 78 -39.08 10.65 2.17
C ASN A 78 -38.64 12.11 2.47
N ASN A 79 -38.96 13.06 1.58
CA ASN A 79 -38.76 14.50 1.74
C ASN A 79 -37.29 14.96 1.87
N VAL A 80 -36.33 14.25 1.30
CA VAL A 80 -34.91 14.69 1.29
C VAL A 80 -34.65 15.63 0.11
N GLN A 81 -34.68 16.94 0.37
CA GLN A 81 -34.50 17.97 -0.66
C GLN A 81 -33.18 17.86 -1.43
N VAL A 82 -32.09 17.46 -0.74
CA VAL A 82 -30.77 17.35 -1.36
C VAL A 82 -30.74 16.24 -2.42
N ALA A 83 -31.52 15.16 -2.24
CA ALA A 83 -31.65 14.10 -3.25
C ALA A 83 -32.30 14.65 -4.53
N ASN A 84 -33.38 15.43 -4.41
CA ASN A 84 -34.03 16.08 -5.55
C ASN A 84 -33.09 17.04 -6.30
N VAL A 85 -32.32 17.85 -5.54
CA VAL A 85 -31.32 18.75 -6.13
C VAL A 85 -30.23 17.98 -6.86
N SER A 86 -29.74 16.87 -6.28
CA SER A 86 -28.71 16.06 -6.92
C SER A 86 -29.23 15.37 -8.18
N LEU A 87 -30.45 14.82 -8.16
CA LEU A 87 -31.10 14.21 -9.33
C LEU A 87 -31.29 15.24 -10.44
N THR A 88 -31.86 16.42 -10.12
CA THR A 88 -32.09 17.50 -11.08
C THR A 88 -30.78 18.01 -11.70
N ARG A 89 -29.72 18.15 -10.90
CA ARG A 89 -28.39 18.54 -11.41
C ARG A 89 -27.79 17.44 -12.27
N GLY A 90 -27.89 16.19 -11.86
CA GLY A 90 -27.47 15.04 -12.66
C GLY A 90 -28.13 15.03 -14.02
N ASP A 91 -29.46 15.18 -14.07
CA ASP A 91 -30.25 15.21 -15.30
C ASP A 91 -29.90 16.41 -16.18
N PHE A 92 -29.67 17.59 -15.58
CA PHE A 92 -29.20 18.76 -16.31
C PHE A 92 -27.84 18.52 -16.99
N PHE A 93 -26.86 17.98 -16.26
CA PHE A 93 -25.54 17.70 -16.81
C PHE A 93 -25.57 16.58 -17.85
N LEU A 94 -26.38 15.53 -17.64
CA LEU A 94 -26.58 14.47 -18.62
C LEU A 94 -27.19 15.02 -19.91
N GLY A 95 -28.22 15.89 -19.80
CA GLY A 95 -28.81 16.57 -20.96
C GLY A 95 -27.79 17.43 -21.72
N LYS A 96 -26.95 18.18 -21.00
CA LYS A 96 -25.87 18.97 -21.62
C LYS A 96 -24.79 18.12 -22.27
N ALA A 97 -24.49 16.94 -21.72
CA ALA A 97 -23.56 16.00 -22.33
C ALA A 97 -24.09 15.51 -23.68
N ILE A 98 -25.36 15.12 -23.74
CA ILE A 98 -26.02 14.64 -24.97
C ILE A 98 -26.07 15.76 -26.03
N GLU A 99 -26.46 16.97 -25.65
CA GLU A 99 -26.54 18.14 -26.56
C GLU A 99 -25.19 18.47 -27.21
N LEU A 100 -24.09 18.30 -26.47
CA LEU A 100 -22.75 18.67 -26.90
C LEU A 100 -21.94 17.52 -27.51
N GLY A 101 -22.44 16.29 -27.48
CA GLY A 101 -21.69 15.09 -27.89
C GLY A 101 -21.06 15.20 -29.29
N GLU A 102 -21.81 15.76 -30.24
CA GLU A 102 -21.40 15.91 -31.64
C GLU A 102 -20.55 17.17 -31.91
N ASN A 103 -20.74 18.22 -31.11
CA ASN A 103 -20.19 19.56 -31.36
C ASN A 103 -18.95 19.89 -30.51
N ASN A 104 -18.89 19.35 -29.29
CA ASN A 104 -17.78 19.56 -28.35
C ASN A 104 -17.62 18.34 -27.43
N THR A 105 -17.03 17.29 -27.98
CA THR A 105 -16.87 15.99 -27.33
C THR A 105 -16.12 16.09 -25.99
N GLN A 106 -15.12 16.98 -25.86
CA GLN A 106 -14.40 17.18 -24.59
C GLN A 106 -15.29 17.72 -23.48
N ARG A 107 -16.10 18.76 -23.77
CA ARG A 107 -17.06 19.29 -22.79
C ARG A 107 -18.18 18.30 -22.49
N ALA A 108 -18.61 17.56 -23.50
CA ALA A 108 -19.63 16.52 -23.35
C ALA A 108 -19.18 15.40 -22.39
N ILE A 109 -17.93 14.94 -22.51
CA ILE A 109 -17.31 13.97 -21.58
C ILE A 109 -17.34 14.50 -20.14
N VAL A 110 -16.89 15.74 -19.92
CA VAL A 110 -16.88 16.34 -18.57
C VAL A 110 -18.29 16.39 -17.98
N PHE A 111 -19.29 16.81 -18.76
CA PHE A 111 -20.66 16.85 -18.28
C PHE A 111 -21.24 15.46 -17.97
N ALA A 112 -20.92 14.44 -18.77
CA ALA A 112 -21.35 13.07 -18.49
C ALA A 112 -20.74 12.55 -17.17
N ILE A 113 -19.44 12.80 -16.93
CA ILE A 113 -18.77 12.43 -15.68
C ILE A 113 -19.37 13.17 -14.49
N VAL A 114 -19.63 14.47 -14.61
CA VAL A 114 -20.26 15.26 -13.54
C VAL A 114 -21.68 14.75 -13.23
N ALA A 115 -22.45 14.37 -14.26
CA ALA A 115 -23.75 13.73 -14.07
C ALA A 115 -23.62 12.41 -13.27
N ALA A 116 -22.69 11.54 -13.68
CA ALA A 116 -22.41 10.28 -12.98
C ALA A 116 -22.06 10.51 -11.49
N ILE A 117 -21.24 11.53 -11.20
CA ILE A 117 -20.88 11.91 -9.82
C ILE A 117 -22.13 12.33 -9.02
N HIS A 118 -23.02 13.13 -9.61
CA HIS A 118 -24.26 13.54 -8.95
C HIS A 118 -25.16 12.36 -8.58
N TYR A 119 -25.33 11.40 -9.49
CA TYR A 119 -26.10 10.18 -9.22
C TYR A 119 -25.43 9.30 -8.16
N SER A 120 -24.09 9.24 -8.14
CA SER A 120 -23.32 8.41 -7.20
C SER A 120 -23.41 8.85 -5.74
N HIS A 121 -23.91 10.06 -5.46
CA HIS A 121 -24.07 10.54 -4.09
C HIS A 121 -25.32 10.00 -3.39
N ALA A 122 -26.22 9.30 -4.10
CA ALA A 122 -27.48 8.80 -3.54
C ALA A 122 -27.31 8.15 -2.16
N PRO A 123 -26.41 7.17 -1.92
CA PRO A 123 -26.30 6.53 -0.59
C PRO A 123 -26.07 7.49 0.58
N ALA A 124 -25.46 8.65 0.36
CA ALA A 124 -25.26 9.63 1.43
C ALA A 124 -26.58 10.28 1.88
N PHE A 125 -27.53 10.46 0.96
CA PHE A 125 -28.80 11.15 1.17
C PHE A 125 -29.85 10.28 1.89
N ALA A 126 -29.63 8.97 1.97
CA ALA A 126 -30.40 8.07 2.81
C ALA A 126 -30.22 8.38 4.32
N ASN A 127 -29.11 8.99 4.76
CA ASN A 127 -28.94 9.34 6.18
C ASN A 127 -29.97 10.39 6.67
N PRO A 128 -30.22 11.49 5.92
CA PRO A 128 -31.30 12.43 6.20
C PRO A 128 -32.70 11.81 6.36
N VAL A 129 -33.03 10.70 5.70
CA VAL A 129 -34.33 10.02 5.84
C VAL A 129 -34.53 9.59 7.30
N LEU A 130 -33.54 8.90 7.87
CA LEU A 130 -33.56 8.50 9.28
C LEU A 130 -33.73 9.69 10.24
N ALA A 131 -33.04 10.81 9.96
CA ALA A 131 -33.12 12.02 10.77
C ALA A 131 -34.51 12.71 10.70
N LYS A 132 -35.33 12.40 9.69
CA LYS A 132 -36.71 12.88 9.57
C LYS A 132 -37.71 11.96 10.25
N ILE A 133 -37.52 10.65 10.16
CA ILE A 133 -38.45 9.66 10.71
C ILE A 133 -38.39 9.63 12.24
N ILE A 134 -37.19 9.67 12.83
CA ILE A 134 -37.05 9.55 14.29
C ILE A 134 -37.86 10.63 15.02
N PRO A 135 -37.71 11.94 14.75
CA PRO A 135 -38.46 12.96 15.47
C PRO A 135 -39.99 12.87 15.29
N GLN A 136 -40.46 12.34 14.16
CA GLN A 136 -41.89 12.20 13.87
C GLN A 136 -42.56 11.05 14.62
N THR A 137 -41.76 10.14 15.17
CA THR A 137 -42.22 8.88 15.80
C THR A 137 -41.86 8.81 17.27
N LEU A 138 -41.28 9.88 17.83
CA LEU A 138 -41.16 10.06 19.27
C LEU A 138 -42.54 10.38 19.87
N ASP A 139 -42.71 10.03 21.14
CA ASP A 139 -43.90 10.40 21.90
C ASP A 139 -44.01 11.93 22.10
N GLU A 140 -45.13 12.41 22.62
CA GLU A 140 -45.40 13.84 22.90
C GLU A 140 -44.30 14.49 23.77
N ASN A 141 -43.65 13.69 24.63
CA ASN A 141 -42.56 14.13 25.51
C ASN A 141 -41.16 13.99 24.88
N GLY A 142 -41.05 13.62 23.60
CA GLY A 142 -39.78 13.37 22.91
C GLY A 142 -39.09 12.08 23.35
N THR A 143 -39.82 11.17 24.01
CA THR A 143 -39.31 9.89 24.48
C THR A 143 -39.40 8.82 23.41
N LEU A 144 -38.47 7.89 23.45
CA LEU A 144 -38.41 6.77 22.52
C LEU A 144 -39.53 5.77 22.81
N THR A 145 -40.19 5.27 21.77
CA THR A 145 -41.28 4.28 21.86
C THR A 145 -41.03 3.10 20.93
N ASN A 146 -41.78 2.00 21.10
CA ASN A 146 -41.73 0.86 20.17
C ASN A 146 -42.03 1.32 18.73
N ALA A 147 -42.97 2.26 18.56
CA ALA A 147 -43.30 2.84 17.25
C ALA A 147 -42.09 3.56 16.62
N THR A 148 -41.22 4.19 17.42
CA THR A 148 -39.98 4.79 16.90
C THR A 148 -39.04 3.72 16.34
N VAL A 149 -38.87 2.59 17.03
CA VAL A 149 -38.01 1.50 16.58
C VAL A 149 -38.60 0.82 15.34
N GLU A 150 -39.88 0.48 15.37
CA GLU A 150 -40.60 -0.13 14.24
C GLU A 150 -40.50 0.74 12.99
N ALA A 151 -40.62 2.07 13.13
CA ALA A 151 -40.44 2.98 12.00
C ALA A 151 -39.02 2.93 11.41
N VAL A 152 -37.99 2.79 12.25
CA VAL A 152 -36.60 2.62 11.77
C VAL A 152 -36.41 1.26 11.10
N LEU A 153 -36.97 0.19 11.66
CA LEU A 153 -36.89 -1.16 11.09
C LEU A 153 -37.57 -1.24 9.73
N ASN A 154 -38.80 -0.74 9.62
CA ASN A 154 -39.53 -0.68 8.35
C ASN A 154 -38.72 0.05 7.27
N LYS A 155 -38.05 1.14 7.63
CA LYS A 155 -37.23 1.91 6.69
C LYS A 155 -35.89 1.25 6.38
N ALA A 156 -35.37 0.43 7.29
CA ALA A 156 -34.22 -0.42 7.03
C ALA A 156 -34.58 -1.53 6.03
N ASP A 157 -35.76 -2.13 6.15
CA ASP A 157 -36.24 -3.16 5.24
C ASP A 157 -36.54 -2.61 3.84
N GLU A 158 -37.18 -1.44 3.74
CA GLU A 158 -37.33 -0.73 2.46
C GLU A 158 -35.96 -0.50 1.79
N LEU A 159 -34.96 -0.05 2.57
CA LEU A 159 -33.62 0.19 2.06
C LEU A 159 -32.88 -1.11 1.66
N LYS A 160 -33.10 -2.20 2.41
CA LYS A 160 -32.57 -3.53 2.05
C LYS A 160 -33.15 -4.00 0.72
N GLY A 161 -34.47 -3.91 0.53
CA GLY A 161 -35.13 -4.27 -0.72
C GLY A 161 -34.54 -3.52 -1.92
N LEU A 162 -34.38 -2.20 -1.79
CA LEU A 162 -33.72 -1.39 -2.82
C LEU A 162 -32.28 -1.84 -3.10
N LEU A 163 -31.52 -2.23 -2.07
CA LEU A 163 -30.14 -2.71 -2.23
C LEU A 163 -30.08 -4.04 -2.97
N GLU A 164 -30.97 -4.97 -2.63
CA GLU A 164 -31.08 -6.27 -3.28
C GLU A 164 -31.50 -6.13 -4.75
N GLU A 165 -32.46 -5.24 -5.05
CA GLU A 165 -32.82 -4.89 -6.44
C GLU A 165 -31.63 -4.31 -7.21
N ALA A 166 -30.87 -3.40 -6.59
CA ALA A 166 -29.68 -2.82 -7.19
C ALA A 166 -28.58 -3.87 -7.45
N ILE A 167 -28.42 -4.87 -6.57
CA ILE A 167 -27.49 -5.99 -6.77
C ILE A 167 -27.90 -6.79 -8.01
N VAL A 168 -29.17 -7.17 -8.12
CA VAL A 168 -29.69 -7.91 -9.28
C VAL A 168 -29.43 -7.13 -10.57
N GLN A 169 -29.70 -5.82 -10.57
CA GLN A 169 -29.48 -4.96 -11.73
C GLN A 169 -27.99 -4.89 -12.13
N VAL A 170 -27.08 -4.84 -11.15
CA VAL A 170 -25.62 -4.83 -11.41
C VAL A 170 -25.16 -6.16 -12.00
N GLU A 171 -25.70 -7.27 -11.53
CA GLU A 171 -25.42 -8.60 -12.06
C GLU A 171 -25.96 -8.77 -13.49
N GLU A 172 -27.15 -8.24 -13.79
CA GLU A 172 -27.72 -8.20 -15.16
C GLU A 172 -26.84 -7.41 -16.14
N TRP A 173 -26.13 -6.39 -15.66
CA TRP A 173 -25.13 -5.65 -16.45
C TRP A 173 -23.77 -6.35 -16.57
N ASN A 174 -23.64 -7.59 -16.09
CA ASN A 174 -22.40 -8.37 -16.02
C ASN A 174 -21.26 -7.65 -15.27
N LEU A 175 -21.61 -6.87 -14.23
CA LEU A 175 -20.65 -6.24 -13.35
C LEU A 175 -20.46 -7.07 -12.07
N THR A 176 -19.27 -7.00 -11.49
CA THR A 176 -18.96 -7.74 -10.26
C THR A 176 -19.49 -7.00 -9.04
N VAL A 177 -20.24 -7.70 -8.19
CA VAL A 177 -20.65 -7.22 -6.87
C VAL A 177 -19.59 -7.61 -5.83
N PRO A 178 -18.96 -6.66 -5.11
CA PRO A 178 -17.95 -7.00 -4.11
C PRO A 178 -18.54 -7.78 -2.93
N GLN A 179 -17.80 -8.78 -2.42
CA GLN A 179 -18.21 -9.54 -1.22
C GLN A 179 -18.51 -8.66 -0.01
N LEU A 180 -17.87 -7.49 0.07
CA LEU A 180 -18.11 -6.51 1.13
C LEU A 180 -19.56 -5.98 1.15
N VAL A 181 -20.26 -5.98 0.01
CA VAL A 181 -21.70 -5.62 -0.06
C VAL A 181 -22.51 -6.65 0.71
N TYR A 182 -22.31 -7.94 0.43
CA TYR A 182 -23.00 -9.03 1.13
C TYR A 182 -22.68 -9.06 2.64
N TRP A 183 -21.44 -8.77 3.02
CA TRP A 183 -21.07 -8.62 4.44
C TRP A 183 -21.86 -7.49 5.13
N HIS A 184 -22.12 -6.38 4.43
CA HIS A 184 -22.94 -5.29 4.95
C HIS A 184 -24.41 -5.67 5.09
N ILE A 185 -24.95 -6.48 4.17
CA ILE A 185 -26.32 -7.02 4.25
C ILE A 185 -26.43 -7.95 5.45
N GLU A 186 -25.55 -8.95 5.57
CA GLU A 186 -25.54 -9.90 6.68
C GLU A 186 -25.40 -9.17 8.03
N ARG A 187 -24.54 -8.15 8.10
CA ARG A 187 -24.44 -7.31 9.30
C ARG A 187 -25.74 -6.53 9.56
N GLY A 188 -26.40 -6.05 8.52
CA GLY A 188 -27.70 -5.38 8.61
C GLY A 188 -28.76 -6.31 9.19
N ASP A 189 -28.91 -7.49 8.60
CA ASP A 189 -29.88 -8.53 9.00
C ASP A 189 -29.71 -8.93 10.47
N ASN A 190 -28.46 -9.15 10.89
CA ASN A 190 -28.17 -9.48 12.28
C ASN A 190 -28.56 -8.35 13.25
N LEU A 191 -28.34 -7.09 12.86
CA LEU A 191 -28.66 -5.94 13.70
C LEU A 191 -30.17 -5.66 13.73
N THR A 192 -30.89 -5.82 12.62
CA THR A 192 -32.36 -5.67 12.61
C THR A 192 -33.03 -6.79 13.41
N ALA A 193 -32.56 -8.04 13.29
CA ALA A 193 -33.06 -9.15 14.10
C ALA A 193 -32.83 -8.94 15.61
N MET A 194 -31.64 -8.46 16.01
CA MET A 194 -31.36 -8.09 17.41
C MET A 194 -32.27 -6.98 17.91
N ALA A 195 -32.58 -6.00 17.06
CA ALA A 195 -33.49 -4.92 17.43
C ALA A 195 -34.90 -5.44 17.70
N GLU A 196 -35.41 -6.35 16.88
CA GLU A 196 -36.72 -6.98 17.07
C GLU A 196 -36.77 -7.79 18.38
N GLU A 197 -35.72 -8.57 18.67
CA GLU A 197 -35.64 -9.36 19.92
C GLU A 197 -35.69 -8.47 21.18
N LEU A 198 -35.04 -7.30 21.11
CA LEU A 198 -34.90 -6.37 22.22
C LEU A 198 -36.06 -5.37 22.35
N LEU A 199 -37.03 -5.37 21.41
CA LEU A 199 -38.07 -4.35 21.32
C LEU A 199 -38.88 -4.21 22.63
N GLU A 200 -39.24 -5.34 23.23
CA GLU A 200 -40.06 -5.40 24.46
C GLU A 200 -39.24 -5.45 25.76
N THR A 201 -37.93 -5.69 25.67
CA THR A 201 -37.07 -5.95 26.85
C THR A 201 -36.06 -4.84 27.13
N ASN A 202 -35.47 -4.26 26.07
CA ASN A 202 -34.55 -3.14 26.17
C ASN A 202 -34.71 -2.20 24.96
N LEU A 203 -35.71 -1.33 25.07
CA LEU A 203 -36.09 -0.41 23.99
C LEU A 203 -34.95 0.51 23.50
N THR A 204 -34.07 0.95 24.39
CA THR A 204 -32.94 1.81 24.01
C THR A 204 -31.93 1.04 23.17
N GLU A 205 -31.57 -0.18 23.58
CA GLU A 205 -30.63 -1.02 22.85
C GLU A 205 -31.23 -1.49 21.51
N SER A 206 -32.51 -1.87 21.52
CA SER A 206 -33.30 -2.16 20.32
C SER A 206 -33.21 -1.03 19.28
N PHE A 207 -33.42 0.22 19.71
CA PHE A 207 -33.25 1.37 18.82
C PHE A 207 -31.85 1.51 18.24
N TRP A 208 -30.79 1.35 19.05
CA TRP A 208 -29.41 1.43 18.56
C TRP A 208 -29.10 0.35 17.52
N HIS A 209 -29.60 -0.86 17.73
CA HIS A 209 -29.48 -1.95 16.78
C HIS A 209 -30.24 -1.68 15.48
N ALA A 210 -31.47 -1.16 15.54
CA ALA A 210 -32.25 -0.80 14.36
C ALA A 210 -31.54 0.27 13.51
N VAL A 211 -31.04 1.34 14.15
CA VAL A 211 -30.23 2.38 13.49
C VAL A 211 -28.93 1.79 12.92
N GLY A 212 -28.32 0.83 13.64
CA GLY A 212 -27.14 0.11 13.20
C GLY A 212 -27.37 -0.69 11.92
N GLY A 213 -28.49 -1.42 11.85
CA GLY A 213 -28.92 -2.20 10.69
C GLY A 213 -29.16 -1.31 9.47
N TYR A 214 -29.96 -0.26 9.65
CA TYR A 214 -30.21 0.78 8.65
C TYR A 214 -28.90 1.33 8.04
N ARG A 215 -27.94 1.70 8.90
CA ARG A 215 -26.64 2.22 8.46
C ARG A 215 -25.76 1.17 7.78
N ALA A 216 -25.93 -0.11 8.10
CA ALA A 216 -25.22 -1.19 7.41
C ALA A 216 -25.68 -1.29 5.96
N TYR A 217 -26.99 -1.25 5.69
CA TYR A 217 -27.53 -1.24 4.32
C TYR A 217 -27.07 -0.02 3.52
N ILE A 218 -27.05 1.19 4.10
CA ILE A 218 -26.48 2.38 3.46
C ILE A 218 -25.02 2.14 3.02
N ARG A 219 -24.22 1.52 3.89
CA ARG A 219 -22.81 1.22 3.57
C ARG A 219 -22.71 0.18 2.45
N GLY A 220 -23.58 -0.83 2.44
CA GLY A 220 -23.71 -1.79 1.34
C GLY A 220 -23.94 -1.08 0.00
N PHE A 221 -24.94 -0.19 -0.04
CA PHE A 221 -25.21 0.67 -1.20
C PHE A 221 -24.00 1.52 -1.61
N ALA A 222 -23.34 2.18 -0.66
CA ALA A 222 -22.19 3.02 -0.94
C ALA A 222 -21.01 2.21 -1.53
N VAL A 223 -20.81 0.97 -1.07
CA VAL A 223 -19.79 0.06 -1.64
C VAL A 223 -20.19 -0.37 -3.05
N LEU A 224 -21.45 -0.75 -3.27
CA LEU A 224 -21.97 -1.15 -4.58
C LEU A 224 -21.79 -0.03 -5.61
N VAL A 225 -22.31 1.16 -5.32
CA VAL A 225 -22.23 2.35 -6.18
C VAL A 225 -20.78 2.68 -6.55
N LYS A 226 -19.87 2.71 -5.56
CA LYS A 226 -18.44 2.96 -5.81
C LYS A 226 -17.80 1.88 -6.68
N SER A 227 -18.18 0.62 -6.48
CA SER A 227 -17.65 -0.50 -7.26
C SER A 227 -18.13 -0.50 -8.72
N VAL A 228 -19.37 -0.08 -8.97
CA VAL A 228 -19.91 0.05 -10.33
C VAL A 228 -19.26 1.23 -11.03
N PHE A 229 -19.19 2.39 -10.37
CA PHE A 229 -18.52 3.58 -10.88
C PHE A 229 -17.08 3.26 -11.29
N ALA A 230 -16.36 2.53 -10.44
CA ALA A 230 -15.01 2.05 -10.69
C ALA A 230 -14.88 1.13 -11.91
N GLN A 231 -15.74 0.11 -12.00
CA GLN A 231 -15.70 -0.87 -13.08
C GLN A 231 -16.00 -0.20 -14.43
N LYS A 232 -16.95 0.75 -14.45
CA LYS A 232 -17.36 1.49 -15.65
C LYS A 232 -16.29 2.47 -16.13
N ILE A 233 -15.50 3.07 -15.25
CA ILE A 233 -14.39 3.96 -15.65
C ILE A 233 -13.19 3.19 -16.22
N ARG A 234 -13.13 1.86 -16.13
CA ARG A 234 -12.04 1.04 -16.70
C ARG A 234 -10.65 1.63 -16.43
N LEU A 235 -10.18 1.60 -15.18
CA LEU A 235 -8.75 1.38 -14.98
C LEU A 235 -8.45 0.05 -15.71
N ALA A 236 -7.77 0.14 -16.86
CA ALA A 236 -7.61 -0.92 -17.85
C ALA A 236 -7.69 -2.36 -17.31
N ALA A 237 -8.46 -3.18 -18.02
CA ALA A 237 -8.76 -4.59 -17.75
C ALA A 237 -7.55 -5.56 -17.74
N SER A 238 -6.35 -5.08 -17.42
CA SER A 238 -5.16 -5.89 -17.17
C SER A 238 -4.92 -6.22 -15.68
N ASP A 239 -5.67 -5.65 -14.74
CA ASP A 239 -5.45 -5.85 -13.29
C ASP A 239 -6.75 -6.21 -12.53
N TYR A 240 -7.44 -7.28 -12.92
CA TYR A 240 -8.58 -7.81 -12.14
C TYR A 240 -8.20 -8.25 -10.70
N GLU A 241 -6.90 -8.40 -10.37
CA GLU A 241 -6.42 -8.57 -8.98
C GLU A 241 -6.47 -7.27 -8.13
N GLY A 242 -6.77 -6.11 -8.72
CA GLY A 242 -6.57 -4.81 -8.08
C GLY A 242 -7.83 -4.06 -7.65
N LEU A 243 -9.03 -4.51 -8.00
CA LEU A 243 -10.26 -3.71 -7.80
C LEU A 243 -10.62 -3.53 -6.31
N SER A 244 -10.26 -4.48 -5.44
CA SER A 244 -10.40 -4.33 -3.98
C SER A 244 -9.37 -3.37 -3.37
N ASN A 245 -8.23 -3.15 -4.03
CA ASN A 245 -7.11 -2.37 -3.50
C ASN A 245 -7.02 -0.95 -4.05
N ARG A 246 -7.72 -0.63 -5.15
CA ARG A 246 -7.61 0.67 -5.84
C ARG A 246 -8.70 1.68 -5.48
N LEU A 247 -9.87 1.26 -5.00
CA LEU A 247 -11.01 2.18 -4.73
C LEU A 247 -11.47 2.21 -3.28
N ILE A 248 -11.02 1.24 -2.49
CA ILE A 248 -11.22 1.22 -1.06
C ILE A 248 -9.81 1.27 -0.47
N VAL A 249 -9.32 2.48 -0.17
CA VAL A 249 -8.36 2.61 0.93
C VAL A 249 -9.24 2.72 2.16
N PRO A 250 -9.38 1.67 2.99
CA PRO A 250 -10.05 1.81 4.27
C PRO A 250 -9.37 2.98 4.98
N ARG A 251 -10.16 3.98 5.44
CA ARG A 251 -9.64 4.97 6.39
C ARG A 251 -9.03 4.17 7.55
N GLY A 252 -7.70 4.16 7.64
CA GLY A 252 -6.94 3.33 8.58
C GLY A 252 -5.85 2.43 7.97
N LEU A 253 -5.88 2.12 6.67
CA LEU A 253 -4.88 1.21 6.07
C LEU A 253 -3.46 1.79 6.10
N LYS A 254 -3.30 3.10 5.83
CA LYS A 254 -1.99 3.78 5.97
C LYS A 254 -1.45 3.66 7.40
N LEU A 255 -2.31 3.85 8.41
CA LEU A 255 -1.93 3.70 9.81
C LEU A 255 -1.53 2.25 10.12
N GLN A 256 -2.27 1.26 9.60
CA GLN A 256 -1.95 -0.16 9.78
C GLN A 256 -0.64 -0.57 9.08
N LEU A 257 -0.36 -0.05 7.89
CA LEU A 257 0.90 -0.26 7.18
C LEU A 257 2.08 0.36 7.94
N LEU A 258 1.90 1.56 8.49
CA LEU A 258 2.89 2.20 9.36
C LEU A 258 3.14 1.36 10.62
N ILE A 259 2.10 0.90 11.32
CA ILE A 259 2.21 0.02 12.50
C ILE A 259 2.94 -1.28 12.14
N ALA A 260 2.65 -1.87 10.99
CA ALA A 260 3.34 -3.08 10.53
C ALA A 260 4.83 -2.81 10.23
N SER A 261 5.16 -1.65 9.66
CA SER A 261 6.54 -1.24 9.38
C SER A 261 7.37 -1.02 10.64
N GLU A 262 6.76 -0.64 11.77
CA GLU A 262 7.46 -0.48 13.06
C GLU A 262 8.10 -1.76 13.56
N LYS A 263 7.60 -2.93 13.14
CA LYS A 263 8.18 -4.23 13.50
C LYS A 263 9.44 -4.58 12.70
N LEU A 264 9.80 -3.78 11.70
CA LEU A 264 10.96 -4.01 10.85
C LEU A 264 12.25 -3.45 11.47
N PRO A 265 13.44 -3.99 11.11
CA PRO A 265 14.72 -3.41 11.47
C PRO A 265 14.83 -1.94 11.06
N ALA A 266 15.50 -1.11 11.87
CA ALA A 266 15.54 0.35 11.71
C ALA A 266 15.96 0.80 10.30
N GLU A 267 16.97 0.15 9.71
CA GLU A 267 17.47 0.47 8.36
C GLU A 267 16.44 0.24 7.25
N ILE A 268 15.58 -0.78 7.39
CA ILE A 268 14.50 -1.08 6.44
C ILE A 268 13.29 -0.19 6.71
N ARG A 269 12.99 0.03 7.99
CA ARG A 269 11.84 0.80 8.47
C ARG A 269 11.83 2.21 7.90
N GLU A 270 12.93 2.95 8.02
CA GLU A 270 12.98 4.35 7.56
C GLU A 270 12.77 4.47 6.04
N ARG A 271 13.34 3.53 5.27
CA ARG A 271 13.17 3.48 3.81
C ARG A 271 11.75 3.16 3.40
N ILE A 272 11.12 2.22 4.10
CA ILE A 272 9.74 1.81 3.82
C ILE A 272 8.73 2.85 4.30
N ARG A 273 8.99 3.50 5.43
CA ARG A 273 8.15 4.59 5.96
C ARG A 273 8.05 5.73 4.94
N GLY A 274 9.17 6.19 4.39
CA GLY A 274 9.17 7.23 3.35
C GLY A 274 8.30 6.86 2.14
N LYS A 275 8.33 5.59 1.72
CA LYS A 275 7.51 5.07 0.60
C LYS A 275 6.03 4.93 0.93
N ILE A 276 5.69 4.55 2.16
CA ILE A 276 4.28 4.54 2.63
C ILE A 276 3.75 5.99 2.70
N GLU A 277 4.57 6.93 3.17
CA GLU A 277 4.20 8.33 3.29
C GLU A 277 4.01 9.01 1.93
N ALA A 278 4.87 8.69 0.96
CA ALA A 278 4.78 9.10 -0.44
C ALA A 278 3.66 8.41 -1.23
N GLY A 279 3.00 7.38 -0.65
CA GLY A 279 1.91 6.65 -1.29
C GLY A 279 2.36 5.64 -2.37
N GLU A 280 3.63 5.26 -2.37
CA GLU A 280 4.18 4.21 -3.24
C GLU A 280 3.80 2.81 -2.76
N ILE A 281 3.64 2.62 -1.45
CA ILE A 281 3.19 1.36 -0.83
C ILE A 281 1.76 1.53 -0.34
N ARG A 282 0.84 0.80 -0.97
CA ARG A 282 -0.61 0.99 -0.83
C ARG A 282 -1.32 -0.18 -0.15
N ASN A 283 -0.69 -1.36 -0.10
CA ASN A 283 -1.26 -2.56 0.52
C ASN A 283 -0.18 -3.47 1.14
N PHE A 284 -0.60 -4.50 1.87
CA PHE A 284 0.30 -5.43 2.55
C PHE A 284 1.10 -6.34 1.59
N LYS A 285 0.58 -6.64 0.39
CA LYS A 285 1.29 -7.42 -0.64
C LYS A 285 2.49 -6.63 -1.17
N GLU A 286 2.28 -5.36 -1.48
CA GLU A 286 3.34 -4.42 -1.86
C GLU A 286 4.33 -4.21 -0.72
N LEU A 287 3.87 -4.01 0.51
CA LEU A 287 4.74 -3.90 1.68
C LEU A 287 5.65 -5.14 1.81
N ALA A 288 5.09 -6.34 1.73
CA ALA A 288 5.85 -7.58 1.80
C ALA A 288 6.88 -7.68 0.66
N GLN A 289 6.53 -7.28 -0.56
CA GLN A 289 7.44 -7.28 -1.70
C GLN A 289 8.59 -6.28 -1.51
N TYR A 290 8.29 -5.06 -1.07
CA TYR A 290 9.32 -4.05 -0.78
C TYR A 290 10.24 -4.46 0.37
N VAL A 291 9.69 -5.03 1.45
CA VAL A 291 10.49 -5.62 2.54
C VAL A 291 11.43 -6.69 2.01
N ARG A 292 10.92 -7.60 1.16
CA ARG A 292 11.73 -8.68 0.57
C ARG A 292 12.85 -8.14 -0.30
N ASN A 293 12.57 -7.14 -1.12
CA ASN A 293 13.56 -6.51 -2.00
C ASN A 293 14.64 -5.78 -1.19
N GLU A 294 14.27 -4.94 -0.22
CA GLU A 294 15.24 -4.23 0.64
C GLU A 294 16.06 -5.20 1.48
N ALA A 295 15.44 -6.25 2.03
CA ALA A 295 16.15 -7.28 2.78
C ALA A 295 17.17 -8.03 1.90
N THR A 296 16.84 -8.28 0.63
CA THR A 296 17.74 -8.93 -0.33
C THR A 296 18.91 -8.02 -0.67
N GLN A 297 18.66 -6.74 -0.96
CA GLN A 297 19.69 -5.75 -1.23
C GLN A 297 20.64 -5.55 -0.04
N LEU A 298 20.10 -5.45 1.19
CA LEU A 298 20.91 -5.37 2.40
C LEU A 298 21.75 -6.63 2.60
N ARG A 299 21.16 -7.81 2.39
CA ARG A 299 21.88 -9.09 2.48
C ARG A 299 23.04 -9.14 1.49
N GLU A 300 22.85 -8.71 0.25
CA GLU A 300 23.90 -8.63 -0.76
C GLU A 300 24.98 -7.62 -0.40
N LYS A 301 24.59 -6.43 0.08
CA LYS A 301 25.52 -5.41 0.56
C LYS A 301 26.39 -5.92 1.71
N TYR A 302 25.78 -6.54 2.73
CA TYR A 302 26.53 -7.12 3.85
C TYR A 302 27.41 -8.29 3.40
N ARG A 303 26.95 -9.12 2.47
CA ARG A 303 27.76 -10.20 1.91
C ARG A 303 28.98 -9.65 1.18
N ALA A 304 28.83 -8.61 0.36
CA ALA A 304 29.94 -7.97 -0.33
C ALA A 304 30.93 -7.34 0.66
N MET A 305 30.44 -6.65 1.70
CA MET A 305 31.28 -6.08 2.76
C MET A 305 32.04 -7.17 3.54
N GLN A 306 31.39 -8.31 3.82
CA GLN A 306 32.04 -9.43 4.48
C GLN A 306 33.12 -10.08 3.61
N ILE A 307 32.84 -10.28 2.32
CA ILE A 307 33.84 -10.80 1.37
C ILE A 307 35.05 -9.86 1.33
N ASP A 308 34.84 -8.55 1.26
CA ASP A 308 35.92 -7.56 1.27
C ASP A 308 36.72 -7.58 2.57
N ALA A 309 36.05 -7.62 3.73
CA ALA A 309 36.70 -7.67 5.03
C ALA A 309 37.54 -8.95 5.21
N VAL A 310 36.99 -10.11 4.84
CA VAL A 310 37.71 -11.40 4.92
C VAL A 310 38.88 -11.41 3.94
N ALA A 311 38.71 -10.89 2.73
CA ALA A 311 39.80 -10.78 1.75
C ALA A 311 40.95 -9.92 2.27
N LYS A 312 40.67 -8.79 2.92
CA LYS A 312 41.69 -7.95 3.57
C LYS A 312 42.43 -8.69 4.68
N ILE A 313 41.71 -9.41 5.54
CA ILE A 313 42.32 -10.23 6.60
C ILE A 313 43.23 -11.31 6.00
N LEU A 314 42.81 -11.96 4.91
CA LEU A 314 43.63 -12.96 4.21
C LEU A 314 44.88 -12.33 3.57
N VAL A 315 44.76 -11.16 2.95
CA VAL A 315 45.89 -10.42 2.40
C VAL A 315 46.92 -10.14 3.50
N ASP A 316 46.49 -9.57 4.62
CA ASP A 316 47.37 -9.27 5.75
C ASP A 316 48.04 -10.54 6.30
N TYR A 317 47.30 -11.64 6.38
CA TYR A 317 47.81 -12.91 6.83
C TYR A 317 48.85 -13.51 5.87
N ILE A 318 48.60 -13.46 4.55
CA ILE A 318 49.54 -13.95 3.54
C ILE A 318 50.81 -13.10 3.51
N ILE A 319 50.71 -11.78 3.68
CA ILE A 319 51.87 -10.90 3.80
C ILE A 319 52.72 -11.29 5.02
N LYS A 320 52.10 -11.56 6.16
CA LYS A 320 52.81 -12.03 7.37
C LYS A 320 53.46 -13.40 7.16
N LEU A 321 52.79 -14.31 6.46
CA LEU A 321 53.37 -15.61 6.09
C LEU A 321 54.56 -15.44 5.15
N GLU A 322 54.49 -14.51 4.19
CA GLU A 322 55.61 -14.21 3.29
C GLU A 322 56.83 -13.70 4.04
N LEU A 323 56.64 -12.89 5.09
CA LEU A 323 57.75 -12.44 5.94
C LEU A 323 58.43 -13.60 6.68
N ARG A 324 57.68 -14.63 7.08
CA ARG A 324 58.21 -15.81 7.78
C ARG A 324 58.77 -16.87 6.84
N HIS A 325 58.18 -17.01 5.66
CA HIS A 325 58.50 -18.03 4.68
C HIS A 325 58.58 -17.43 3.25
N PRO A 326 59.56 -16.55 2.99
CA PRO A 326 59.58 -15.73 1.77
C PRO A 326 59.77 -16.54 0.49
N VAL A 327 60.56 -17.62 0.53
CA VAL A 327 60.80 -18.49 -0.63
C VAL A 327 59.52 -19.23 -1.01
N LEU A 328 58.84 -19.83 -0.02
CA LEU A 328 57.64 -20.63 -0.21
C LEU A 328 56.48 -19.81 -0.82
N ILE A 329 56.21 -18.63 -0.27
CA ILE A 329 55.11 -17.80 -0.74
C ILE A 329 55.41 -17.17 -2.12
N ARG A 330 56.67 -16.83 -2.42
CA ARG A 330 57.05 -16.34 -3.75
C ARG A 330 56.91 -17.40 -4.83
N GLU A 331 57.36 -18.63 -4.57
CA GLU A 331 57.20 -19.75 -5.50
C GLU A 331 55.71 -20.03 -5.78
N TRP A 332 54.87 -20.02 -4.73
CA TRP A 332 53.43 -20.16 -4.89
C TRP A 332 52.82 -19.03 -5.73
N ARG A 333 53.19 -17.76 -5.48
CA ARG A 333 52.68 -16.61 -6.27
C ARG A 333 53.04 -16.72 -7.75
N ILE A 334 54.27 -17.16 -8.07
CA ILE A 334 54.72 -17.34 -9.45
C ILE A 334 53.93 -18.46 -10.13
N GLN A 335 53.76 -19.61 -9.47
CA GLN A 335 53.05 -20.76 -10.04
C GLN A 335 51.55 -20.50 -10.23
N GLN A 336 50.92 -19.73 -9.34
CA GLN A 336 49.51 -19.36 -9.44
C GLN A 336 49.28 -18.08 -10.25
N ASN A 337 50.33 -17.48 -10.81
CA ASN A 337 50.29 -16.22 -11.55
C ASN A 337 49.56 -15.08 -10.80
N VAL A 338 49.82 -14.96 -9.50
CA VAL A 338 49.18 -13.96 -8.63
C VAL A 338 49.89 -12.62 -8.77
N THR A 339 49.37 -11.75 -9.64
CA THR A 339 49.86 -10.37 -9.82
C THR A 339 49.29 -9.42 -8.78
N GLU A 340 48.00 -9.55 -8.45
CA GLU A 340 47.31 -8.74 -7.45
C GLU A 340 46.73 -9.62 -6.32
N LEU A 341 47.43 -9.63 -5.18
CA LEU A 341 47.08 -10.49 -4.04
C LEU A 341 45.66 -10.22 -3.51
N TYR A 342 45.24 -8.96 -3.48
CA TYR A 342 43.90 -8.60 -3.02
C TYR A 342 42.80 -9.14 -3.96
N GLN A 343 42.99 -9.05 -5.28
CA GLN A 343 42.02 -9.61 -6.24
C GLN A 343 41.93 -11.12 -6.10
N TYR A 344 43.08 -11.79 -5.94
CA TYR A 344 43.14 -13.22 -5.69
C TYR A 344 42.37 -13.61 -4.43
N CYS A 345 42.68 -12.98 -3.28
CA CYS A 345 42.01 -13.26 -2.01
C CYS A 345 40.51 -12.98 -2.09
N ARG A 346 40.10 -11.90 -2.76
CA ARG A 346 38.69 -11.57 -2.95
C ARG A 346 37.97 -12.65 -3.76
N GLN A 347 38.57 -13.11 -4.85
CA GLN A 347 37.99 -14.15 -5.70
C GLN A 347 37.93 -15.51 -4.98
N LEU A 348 38.96 -15.86 -4.21
CA LEU A 348 38.99 -17.06 -3.37
C LEU A 348 37.83 -17.04 -2.35
N VAL A 349 37.69 -15.93 -1.60
CA VAL A 349 36.63 -15.77 -0.60
C VAL A 349 35.24 -15.77 -1.24
N GLU A 350 35.10 -15.14 -2.41
CA GLU A 350 33.84 -15.14 -3.16
C GLU A 350 33.45 -16.56 -3.60
N ASN A 351 34.41 -17.34 -4.10
CA ASN A 351 34.20 -18.73 -4.49
C ASN A 351 33.80 -19.59 -3.29
N VAL A 352 34.50 -19.46 -2.15
CA VAL A 352 34.17 -20.18 -0.92
C VAL A 352 32.79 -19.77 -0.38
N SER A 353 32.44 -18.49 -0.44
CA SER A 353 31.11 -18.00 -0.06
C SER A 353 30.02 -18.56 -0.97
N LYS A 354 30.26 -18.68 -2.28
CA LYS A 354 29.31 -19.26 -3.26
C LYS A 354 29.13 -20.77 -3.07
N GLU A 355 30.23 -21.50 -2.88
CA GLU A 355 30.24 -22.95 -2.70
C GLU A 355 29.56 -23.38 -1.38
N THR A 356 29.77 -22.63 -0.29
CA THR A 356 29.38 -23.10 1.05
C THR A 356 28.22 -22.31 1.68
N GLY A 357 27.86 -21.15 1.13
CA GLY A 357 26.90 -20.23 1.74
C GLY A 357 27.35 -19.61 3.06
N SER A 358 28.63 -19.79 3.45
CA SER A 358 29.17 -19.36 4.75
C SER A 358 29.35 -17.83 4.84
N THR A 359 29.24 -17.29 6.05
CA THR A 359 29.42 -15.87 6.38
C THR A 359 30.32 -15.68 7.61
N GLY A 360 30.78 -14.44 7.83
CA GLY A 360 31.54 -14.07 9.03
C GLY A 360 32.81 -14.91 9.29
N LEU A 361 33.01 -15.35 10.52
CA LEU A 361 34.19 -16.14 10.93
C LEU A 361 34.27 -17.50 10.23
N GLN A 362 33.13 -18.13 9.95
CA GLN A 362 33.11 -19.41 9.25
C GLN A 362 33.63 -19.27 7.81
N LEU A 363 33.24 -18.18 7.13
CA LEU A 363 33.76 -17.85 5.80
C LEU A 363 35.29 -17.65 5.83
N LEU A 364 35.80 -16.98 6.86
CA LEU A 364 37.24 -16.76 7.05
C LEU A 364 37.99 -18.10 7.24
N TYR A 365 37.54 -18.96 8.14
CA TYR A 365 38.19 -20.25 8.38
C TYR A 365 38.16 -21.17 7.15
N LEU A 366 37.04 -21.21 6.43
CA LEU A 366 36.94 -22.00 5.20
C LEU A 366 37.83 -21.45 4.09
N SER A 367 37.97 -20.11 4.01
CA SER A 367 38.87 -19.48 3.04
C SER A 367 40.34 -19.74 3.37
N LEU A 368 40.71 -19.68 4.65
CA LEU A 368 42.05 -20.07 5.14
C LEU A 368 42.35 -21.55 4.84
N TYR A 369 41.38 -22.44 5.06
CA TYR A 369 41.52 -23.86 4.74
C TYR A 369 41.67 -24.10 3.24
N LYS A 370 40.87 -23.43 2.40
CA LYS A 370 40.98 -23.50 0.93
C LYS A 370 42.37 -23.03 0.46
N PHE A 371 42.85 -21.93 1.02
CA PHE A 371 44.21 -21.43 0.76
C PHE A 371 45.29 -22.43 1.19
N GLN A 372 45.15 -23.06 2.35
CA GLN A 372 46.07 -24.11 2.82
C GLN A 372 46.10 -25.32 1.87
N LEU A 373 44.96 -25.73 1.33
CA LEU A 373 44.91 -26.80 0.33
C LEU A 373 45.63 -26.41 -0.96
N GLU A 374 45.49 -25.17 -1.41
CA GLU A 374 46.18 -24.66 -2.60
C GLU A 374 47.70 -24.58 -2.40
N LEU A 375 48.15 -24.12 -1.23
CA LEU A 375 49.56 -24.15 -0.87
C LEU A 375 50.11 -25.58 -0.81
N ARG A 376 49.36 -26.52 -0.23
CA ARG A 376 49.78 -27.93 -0.14
C ARG A 376 49.98 -28.57 -1.52
N LYS A 377 49.12 -28.26 -2.49
CA LYS A 377 49.23 -28.75 -3.87
C LYS A 377 50.53 -28.29 -4.55
N VAL A 378 50.99 -27.09 -4.22
CA VAL A 378 52.13 -26.43 -4.87
C VAL A 378 53.46 -26.77 -4.19
N ILE A 379 53.48 -26.77 -2.85
CA ILE A 379 54.72 -26.77 -2.07
C ILE A 379 55.00 -28.15 -1.44
N GLN A 380 54.01 -29.05 -1.39
CA GLN A 380 54.09 -30.37 -0.73
C GLN A 380 54.49 -30.33 0.76
N VAL A 381 54.52 -29.15 1.39
CA VAL A 381 54.79 -28.96 2.81
C VAL A 381 53.47 -28.85 3.57
N GLU A 382 53.34 -29.61 4.66
CA GLU A 382 52.16 -29.57 5.53
C GLU A 382 52.31 -28.43 6.54
N MET A 383 51.67 -27.28 6.26
CA MET A 383 51.59 -26.16 7.21
C MET A 383 50.21 -26.13 7.86
N ASP A 384 50.14 -26.13 9.19
CA ASP A 384 48.89 -25.93 9.95
C ASP A 384 48.54 -24.44 10.04
N ILE A 385 48.06 -23.89 8.91
CA ILE A 385 47.68 -22.49 8.77
C ILE A 385 46.60 -22.08 9.78
N LYS A 386 45.69 -23.00 10.13
CA LYS A 386 44.65 -22.75 11.12
C LYS A 386 45.23 -22.52 12.52
N SER A 387 46.10 -23.41 13.00
CA SER A 387 46.75 -23.26 14.30
C SER A 387 47.64 -21.99 14.37
N ILE A 388 48.33 -21.67 13.27
CA ILE A 388 49.12 -20.44 13.15
C ILE A 388 48.22 -19.20 13.23
N PHE A 389 47.11 -19.19 12.50
CA PHE A 389 46.13 -18.09 12.52
C PHE A 389 45.49 -17.91 13.90
N ASP A 390 45.06 -19.00 14.54
CA ASP A 390 44.45 -18.99 15.87
C ASP A 390 45.43 -18.47 16.95
N SER A 391 46.71 -18.85 16.86
CA SER A 391 47.77 -18.36 17.76
C SER A 391 48.02 -16.85 17.65
N GLU A 392 47.82 -16.27 16.46
CA GLU A 392 47.95 -14.83 16.22
C GLU A 392 46.74 -14.03 16.68
N LEU A 393 45.52 -14.59 16.51
CA LEU A 393 44.28 -14.00 17.03
C LEU A 393 44.29 -13.90 18.57
N VAL A 394 44.87 -14.89 19.24
CA VAL A 394 45.02 -14.90 20.71
C VAL A 394 46.02 -13.84 21.19
N ARG A 395 47.14 -13.61 20.47
CA ARG A 395 48.10 -12.55 20.81
C ARG A 395 47.50 -11.15 20.72
N VAL A 396 46.65 -10.90 19.72
CA VAL A 396 45.94 -9.61 19.55
C VAL A 396 44.93 -9.36 20.68
N ARG A 397 44.25 -10.40 21.21
CA ARG A 397 43.34 -10.26 22.37
C ARG A 397 44.06 -10.08 23.71
N MET A 398 45.30 -10.55 23.82
CA MET A 398 46.11 -10.48 25.05
C MET A 398 47.02 -9.24 25.11
N GLY A 399 47.01 -8.38 24.09
CA GLY A 399 47.73 -7.11 24.10
C GLY A 399 49.25 -7.27 24.16
N GLN A 400 49.81 -8.09 23.25
CA GLN A 400 51.24 -8.13 22.96
C GLN A 400 51.52 -7.72 21.52
#